data_AF-A0A9P5E126-F1
#
_entry.id   AF-A0A9P5E126-F1
#
_cell.length_a   1.000
_cell.length_b   1.000
_cell.length_c   1.000
_cell.angle_alpha   90.00
_cell.angle_beta   90.00
_cell.angle_gamma   90.00
#
_symmetry.space_group_name_H-M   'P 1'
#
loop_
_entity.id
_entity.type
_entity.pdbx_description
1 polymer ?
#
loop_
_entity_poly.entity_id
_entity_poly.type
_entity_poly.pdbx_seq_one_letter_code
_entity_poly.pdbx_strand_id
1 'polypeptide(L)'
;MAGNKRILFFTNSDFGQANVVLATAHALGLACHDAEIHIASFKDLRRGVDEASKFMQAIATQQQIAVPKPFIFHEIEGISWGLATKHPDTAIFETLELAPGFVNSAKGVAILPAVMVPWSPKEFLDIYKETERVFHEVRPDLAIIEPLFTQGLTFCHYQRVKWMVLSPNTTKEFAVPLQPNLAALWKYPM
;
A
#
# COMPACT_ATOMS: atom_id res chain seq x y z
N MET A 1 -3.04 31.21 9.10
CA MET A 1 -4.14 30.22 9.08
C MET A 1 -3.53 28.91 8.63
N ALA A 2 -3.44 27.90 9.49
CA ALA A 2 -2.94 26.59 9.07
C ALA A 2 -4.04 25.96 8.19
N GLY A 3 -3.74 25.69 6.92
CA GLY A 3 -4.68 24.99 6.04
C GLY A 3 -4.96 23.57 6.52
N ASN A 4 -6.05 22.96 6.04
CA ASN A 4 -6.38 21.56 6.32
C ASN A 4 -5.18 20.66 6.07
N LYS A 5 -4.91 19.73 6.99
CA LYS A 5 -3.79 18.79 6.89
C LYS A 5 -4.07 17.74 5.84
N ARG A 6 -3.23 17.63 4.83
CA ARG A 6 -3.42 16.66 3.74
C ARG A 6 -2.65 15.38 4.00
N ILE A 7 -3.37 14.27 4.06
CA ILE A 7 -2.80 12.94 4.22
C ILE A 7 -3.03 12.19 2.91
N LEU A 8 -1.95 11.72 2.28
CA LEU A 8 -2.00 11.00 1.01
C LEU A 8 -1.60 9.54 1.21
N PHE A 9 -2.53 8.63 0.95
CA PHE A 9 -2.26 7.20 0.93
C PHE A 9 -1.92 6.74 -0.49
N PHE A 10 -0.88 5.92 -0.64
CA PHE A 10 -0.60 5.17 -1.85
C PHE A 10 -0.77 3.67 -1.58
N THR A 11 -1.58 3.00 -2.40
CA THR A 11 -1.86 1.57 -2.25
C THR A 11 -2.19 0.91 -3.58
N ASN A 12 -1.88 -0.38 -3.68
CA ASN A 12 -2.44 -1.26 -4.70
C ASN A 12 -3.97 -1.39 -4.58
N SER A 13 -4.65 -1.86 -5.63
CA SER A 13 -6.10 -2.08 -5.63
C SER A 13 -6.51 -3.45 -5.07
N ASP A 14 -5.53 -4.31 -4.81
CA ASP A 14 -5.73 -5.63 -4.22
C ASP A 14 -6.24 -5.50 -2.78
N PHE A 15 -7.45 -6.01 -2.50
CA PHE A 15 -8.11 -5.84 -1.20
C PHE A 15 -7.31 -6.38 -0.01
N GLY A 16 -6.47 -7.41 -0.22
CA GLY A 16 -5.55 -7.91 0.83
C GLY A 16 -4.59 -6.84 1.34
N GLN A 17 -4.25 -5.86 0.49
CA GLN A 17 -3.42 -4.71 0.82
C GLN A 17 -4.27 -3.46 1.11
N ALA A 18 -5.21 -3.14 0.24
CA ALA A 18 -5.97 -1.90 0.30
C ALA A 18 -6.89 -1.79 1.53
N ASN A 19 -7.36 -2.91 2.09
CA ASN A 19 -8.35 -2.88 3.17
C ASN A 19 -7.82 -2.18 4.44
N VAL A 20 -6.55 -2.40 4.82
CA VAL A 20 -5.95 -1.71 5.98
C VAL A 20 -5.83 -0.20 5.74
N VAL A 21 -5.58 0.19 4.49
CA VAL A 21 -5.51 1.60 4.07
C VAL A 21 -6.87 2.26 4.19
N LEU A 22 -7.93 1.63 3.66
CA LEU A 22 -9.30 2.15 3.76
C LEU A 22 -9.78 2.22 5.21
N ALA A 23 -9.49 1.20 6.02
CA ALA A 23 -9.85 1.19 7.44
C ALA A 23 -9.12 2.29 8.23
N THR A 24 -7.83 2.53 7.93
CA THR A 24 -7.05 3.60 8.56
C THR A 24 -7.55 4.97 8.14
N ALA A 25 -7.82 5.18 6.85
CA ALA A 25 -8.44 6.39 6.33
C ALA A 25 -9.80 6.68 6.99
N HIS A 26 -10.63 5.65 7.16
CA HIS A 26 -11.90 5.75 7.89
C HIS A 26 -11.70 6.20 9.35
N ALA A 27 -10.79 5.55 10.08
CA ALA A 27 -10.52 5.91 11.47
C ALA A 27 -9.98 7.34 11.61
N LEU A 28 -9.05 7.75 10.72
CA LEU A 28 -8.51 9.11 10.72
C LEU A 28 -9.56 10.15 10.36
N GLY A 29 -10.45 9.89 9.40
CA GLY A 29 -11.49 10.84 9.02
C GLY A 29 -12.50 11.08 10.15
N LEU A 30 -12.80 10.06 10.96
CA LEU A 30 -13.63 10.20 12.15
C LEU A 30 -12.91 10.94 13.29
N ALA A 31 -11.60 10.70 13.46
CA ALA A 31 -10.82 11.26 14.57
C ALA A 31 -10.28 12.68 14.32
N CYS A 32 -10.03 13.04 13.06
CA CYS A 32 -9.35 14.28 12.67
C CYS A 32 -10.18 15.06 11.64
N HIS A 33 -11.09 15.91 12.13
CA HIS A 33 -12.04 16.66 11.28
C HIS A 33 -11.38 17.72 10.36
N ASP A 34 -10.15 18.13 10.67
CA ASP A 34 -9.36 19.08 9.89
C ASP A 34 -8.47 18.40 8.83
N ALA A 35 -8.40 17.07 8.84
CA ALA A 35 -7.64 16.29 7.87
C ALA A 35 -8.41 16.12 6.56
N GLU A 36 -7.72 16.35 5.44
CA GLU A 36 -8.17 16.02 4.09
C GLU A 36 -7.48 14.73 3.65
N ILE A 37 -8.27 13.70 3.40
CA ILE A 37 -7.76 12.35 3.12
C ILE A 37 -7.80 12.09 1.62
N HIS A 38 -6.62 11.84 1.06
CA HIS A 38 -6.40 11.51 -0.34
C HIS A 38 -5.99 10.05 -0.46
N ILE A 39 -6.56 9.33 -1.43
CA ILE A 39 -6.22 7.94 -1.71
C ILE A 39 -5.82 7.82 -3.17
N ALA A 40 -4.54 7.52 -3.40
CA ALA A 40 -3.97 7.23 -4.69
C ALA A 40 -3.90 5.72 -4.91
N SER A 41 -4.60 5.23 -5.93
CA SER A 41 -4.62 3.81 -6.27
C SER A 41 -5.10 3.59 -7.70
N PHE A 42 -5.09 2.34 -8.14
CA PHE A 42 -5.56 1.94 -9.45
C PHE A 42 -7.10 1.98 -9.52
N LYS A 43 -7.62 2.14 -10.74
CA LYS A 43 -9.05 2.29 -11.04
C LYS A 43 -9.96 1.30 -10.30
N ASP A 44 -9.53 0.04 -10.17
CA ASP A 44 -10.32 -1.01 -9.55
C ASP A 44 -10.68 -0.74 -8.08
N LEU A 45 -9.88 0.09 -7.38
CA LEU A 45 -10.16 0.44 -5.98
C LEU A 45 -11.19 1.57 -5.83
N ARG A 46 -11.52 2.30 -6.91
CA ARG A 46 -12.39 3.48 -6.85
C ARG A 46 -13.70 3.21 -6.11
N ARG A 47 -14.36 2.11 -6.45
CA ARG A 47 -15.62 1.71 -5.82
C ARG A 47 -15.46 1.47 -4.31
N GLY A 48 -14.39 0.78 -3.90
CA GLY A 48 -14.10 0.53 -2.49
C GLY A 48 -13.85 1.82 -1.71
N VAL A 49 -13.18 2.80 -2.31
CA VAL A 49 -12.98 4.14 -1.72
C VAL A 49 -14.31 4.87 -1.55
N ASP A 50 -15.16 4.88 -2.58
CA ASP A 50 -16.47 5.53 -2.54
C ASP A 50 -17.38 4.90 -1.46
N GLU A 51 -17.38 3.57 -1.35
CA GLU A 51 -18.14 2.83 -0.33
C GLU A 51 -17.60 3.09 1.09
N ALA A 52 -16.28 3.05 1.29
CA ALA A 52 -15.65 3.36 2.57
C ALA A 52 -15.90 4.80 3.03
N SER A 53 -15.87 5.75 2.08
CA SER A 53 -16.17 7.16 2.35
C SER A 53 -17.63 7.35 2.78
N LYS A 54 -18.59 6.70 2.11
CA LYS A 54 -20.01 6.75 2.49
C LYS A 54 -20.25 6.12 3.85
N PHE A 55 -19.62 4.99 4.11
CA PHE A 55 -19.70 4.30 5.39
C PHE A 55 -19.20 5.18 6.54
N MET A 56 -18.03 5.83 6.37
CA MET A 56 -17.49 6.79 7.33
C MET A 56 -18.48 7.91 7.68
N GLN A 57 -19.08 8.53 6.66
CA GLN A 57 -20.04 9.62 6.88
C GLN A 57 -21.33 9.15 7.56
N ALA A 58 -21.81 7.94 7.24
CA ALA A 58 -22.95 7.34 7.90
C ALA A 58 -22.67 7.09 9.39
N ILE A 59 -21.49 6.56 9.72
CA ILE A 59 -21.05 6.37 11.11
C ILE A 59 -20.94 7.70 11.85
N ALA A 60 -20.36 8.72 11.23
CA ALA A 60 -20.26 10.05 11.84
C ALA A 60 -21.65 10.63 12.18
N THR A 61 -22.60 10.47 11.25
CA THR A 61 -24.00 10.90 11.45
C THR A 61 -24.67 10.14 12.59
N GLN A 62 -24.50 8.80 12.62
CA GLN A 62 -25.07 7.95 13.67
C GLN A 62 -24.50 8.28 15.06
N GLN A 63 -23.21 8.60 15.13
CA GLN A 63 -22.53 8.99 16.37
C GLN A 63 -22.73 10.47 16.75
N GLN A 64 -23.49 11.23 15.95
CA GLN A 64 -23.76 12.65 16.17
C GLN A 64 -22.48 13.51 16.25
N ILE A 65 -21.44 13.14 15.51
CA ILE A 65 -20.20 13.92 15.38
C ILE A 65 -20.19 14.70 14.06
N ALA A 66 -19.23 15.61 13.90
CA ALA A 66 -19.06 16.37 12.67
C ALA A 66 -18.81 15.43 11.48
N VAL A 67 -19.64 15.53 10.45
CA VAL A 67 -19.55 14.67 9.26
C VAL A 67 -18.26 15.00 8.50
N PRO A 68 -17.32 14.05 8.37
CA PRO A 68 -16.07 14.30 7.68
C PRO A 68 -16.29 14.48 6.18
N LYS A 69 -15.35 15.18 5.53
CA LYS A 69 -15.30 15.28 4.07
C LYS A 69 -15.12 13.89 3.46
N PRO A 70 -15.68 13.64 2.26
CA PRO A 70 -15.45 12.38 1.59
C PRO A 70 -13.97 12.22 1.19
N PHE A 71 -13.52 10.99 1.02
CA PHE A 71 -12.16 10.72 0.53
C PHE A 71 -11.98 11.24 -0.89
N ILE A 72 -10.80 11.79 -1.19
CA ILE A 72 -10.45 12.27 -2.53
C ILE A 72 -9.63 11.18 -3.23
N PHE A 73 -10.21 10.56 -4.25
CA PHE A 73 -9.55 9.52 -5.03
C PHE A 73 -8.68 10.10 -6.15
N HIS A 74 -7.45 9.61 -6.27
CA HIS A 74 -6.52 9.91 -7.34
C HIS A 74 -6.21 8.61 -8.09
N GLU A 75 -6.59 8.54 -9.35
CA GLU A 75 -6.30 7.35 -10.16
C GLU A 75 -4.82 7.33 -10.53
N ILE A 76 -4.21 6.16 -10.34
CA ILE A 76 -2.87 5.80 -10.82
C ILE A 76 -3.07 4.94 -12.07
N GLU A 77 -2.58 5.41 -13.20
CA GLU A 77 -2.58 4.63 -14.43
C GLU A 77 -1.52 3.52 -14.37
N GLY A 78 -1.91 2.30 -14.74
CA GLY A 78 -1.02 1.13 -14.75
C GLY A 78 -1.70 -0.15 -14.30
N ILE A 79 -0.88 -1.14 -13.93
CA ILE A 79 -1.31 -2.47 -13.48
C ILE A 79 -1.06 -2.60 -11.98
N SER A 80 -2.06 -2.99 -11.20
CA SER A 80 -1.89 -3.26 -9.76
C SER A 80 -1.08 -4.52 -9.50
N TRP A 81 -0.49 -4.61 -8.32
CA TRP A 81 0.38 -5.70 -7.88
C TRP A 81 -0.16 -7.11 -8.17
N GLY A 82 -1.42 -7.42 -7.83
CA GLY A 82 -1.95 -8.78 -8.00
C GLY A 82 -2.15 -9.21 -9.45
N LEU A 83 -2.26 -8.27 -10.39
CA LEU A 83 -2.22 -8.57 -11.82
C LEU A 83 -0.79 -8.65 -12.33
N ALA A 84 0.10 -7.77 -11.86
CA ALA A 84 1.52 -7.80 -12.25
C ALA A 84 2.20 -9.13 -11.84
N THR A 85 1.86 -9.69 -10.68
CA THR A 85 2.39 -11.00 -10.23
C THR A 85 1.96 -12.18 -11.12
N LYS A 86 0.98 -11.99 -12.01
CA LYS A 86 0.52 -13.02 -12.96
C LYS A 86 1.25 -12.95 -14.30
N HIS A 87 2.23 -12.06 -14.47
CA HIS A 87 3.03 -12.05 -15.68
C HIS A 87 3.78 -13.38 -15.84
N PRO A 88 3.74 -14.00 -17.04
CA PRO A 88 4.44 -15.27 -17.30
C PRO A 88 5.93 -15.19 -16.94
N ASP A 89 6.54 -14.02 -17.16
CA ASP A 89 7.96 -13.76 -16.93
C ASP A 89 8.36 -13.78 -15.45
N THR A 90 7.40 -13.75 -14.52
CA THR A 90 7.67 -13.75 -13.08
C THR A 90 7.69 -15.15 -12.47
N ALA A 91 7.06 -16.15 -13.12
CA ALA A 91 6.93 -17.54 -12.64
C ALA A 91 6.50 -17.71 -11.16
N ILE A 92 5.84 -16.70 -10.57
CA ILE A 92 5.51 -16.67 -9.14
C ILE A 92 4.55 -17.80 -8.78
N PHE A 93 3.41 -17.88 -9.46
CA PHE A 93 2.37 -18.88 -9.15
C PHE A 93 2.84 -20.30 -9.44
N GLU A 94 3.55 -20.52 -10.54
CA GLU A 94 4.14 -21.83 -10.87
C GLU A 94 5.11 -22.32 -9.78
N THR A 95 5.91 -21.40 -9.21
CA THR A 95 6.84 -21.72 -8.13
C THR A 95 6.12 -22.01 -6.81
N LEU A 96 5.04 -21.29 -6.52
CA LEU A 96 4.24 -21.48 -5.30
C LEU A 96 3.41 -22.77 -5.31
N GLU A 97 3.10 -23.32 -6.48
CA GLU A 97 2.39 -24.59 -6.65
C GLU A 97 3.29 -25.82 -6.51
N LEU A 98 4.62 -25.64 -6.45
CA LEU A 98 5.56 -26.75 -6.29
C LEU A 98 5.41 -27.43 -4.93
N ALA A 99 5.46 -28.76 -4.93
CA ALA A 99 5.47 -29.54 -3.68
C ALA A 99 6.66 -29.12 -2.79
N PRO A 100 6.44 -28.90 -1.48
CA PRO A 100 7.48 -28.44 -0.58
C PRO A 100 8.61 -29.47 -0.47
N GLY A 101 9.85 -29.01 -0.60
CA GLY A 101 11.07 -29.80 -0.54
C GLY A 101 12.27 -28.88 -0.69
N PHE A 102 13.46 -29.29 -0.23
CA PHE A 102 14.61 -28.38 -0.10
C PHE A 102 14.88 -27.53 -1.35
N VAL A 103 14.89 -28.16 -2.53
CA VAL A 103 15.13 -27.48 -3.82
C VAL A 103 13.98 -26.52 -4.16
N ASN A 104 12.74 -26.94 -4.01
CA ASN A 104 11.57 -26.12 -4.36
C ASN A 104 11.38 -24.96 -3.38
N SER A 105 11.65 -25.18 -2.10
CA SER A 105 11.65 -24.13 -1.07
C SER A 105 12.74 -23.09 -1.33
N ALA A 106 13.95 -23.52 -1.72
CA ALA A 106 15.00 -22.59 -2.12
C ALA A 106 14.61 -21.76 -3.35
N LYS A 107 13.95 -22.37 -4.34
CA LYS A 107 13.36 -21.65 -5.49
C LYS A 107 12.27 -20.66 -5.06
N GLY A 108 11.40 -21.05 -4.14
CA GLY A 108 10.37 -20.18 -3.57
C GLY A 108 10.96 -18.96 -2.83
N VAL A 109 12.07 -19.12 -2.11
CA VAL A 109 12.77 -17.98 -1.52
C VAL A 109 13.38 -17.07 -2.59
N ALA A 110 13.95 -17.66 -3.66
CA ALA A 110 14.58 -16.91 -4.74
C ALA A 110 13.59 -16.05 -5.56
N ILE A 111 12.29 -16.37 -5.57
CA ILE A 111 11.27 -15.60 -6.29
C ILE A 111 10.76 -14.38 -5.49
N LEU A 112 11.08 -14.27 -4.20
CA LEU A 112 10.60 -13.18 -3.34
C LEU A 112 10.85 -11.77 -3.91
N PRO A 113 12.01 -11.44 -4.51
CA PRO A 113 12.20 -10.13 -5.14
C PRO A 113 11.21 -9.87 -6.27
N ALA A 114 10.89 -10.88 -7.08
CA ALA A 114 9.90 -10.77 -8.15
C ALA A 114 8.47 -10.57 -7.59
N VAL A 115 8.17 -11.13 -6.41
CA VAL A 115 6.92 -10.86 -5.69
C VAL A 115 6.85 -9.41 -5.22
N MET A 116 7.97 -8.82 -4.78
CA MET A 116 7.99 -7.43 -4.30
C MET A 116 7.97 -6.39 -5.43
N VAL A 117 8.53 -6.74 -6.60
CA VAL A 117 8.60 -5.87 -7.78
C VAL A 117 8.21 -6.66 -9.04
N PRO A 118 6.93 -7.03 -9.20
CA PRO A 118 6.46 -7.87 -10.30
C PRO A 118 6.28 -7.16 -11.65
N TRP A 119 6.53 -5.85 -11.71
CA TRP A 119 6.38 -5.05 -12.92
C TRP A 119 7.60 -5.13 -13.81
N SER A 120 7.40 -5.05 -15.13
CA SER A 120 8.50 -4.77 -16.04
C SER A 120 9.12 -3.39 -15.72
N PRO A 121 10.38 -3.13 -16.13
CA PRO A 121 11.02 -1.84 -15.89
C PRO A 121 10.22 -0.65 -16.43
N LYS A 122 9.52 -0.82 -17.56
CA LYS A 122 8.68 0.22 -18.15
C LYS A 122 7.45 0.50 -17.29
N GLU A 123 6.69 -0.53 -16.94
CA GLU A 123 5.49 -0.40 -16.11
C GLU A 123 5.82 0.20 -14.75
N PHE A 124 6.94 -0.21 -14.14
CA PHE A 124 7.41 0.35 -12.89
C PHE A 124 7.65 1.86 -13.00
N LEU A 125 8.36 2.30 -14.05
CA LEU A 125 8.65 3.73 -14.28
C LEU A 125 7.40 4.54 -14.61
N ASP A 126 6.44 3.96 -15.34
CA ASP A 126 5.19 4.64 -15.66
C ASP A 126 4.37 4.88 -14.38
N ILE A 127 4.22 3.86 -13.52
CA ILE A 127 3.53 4.00 -12.22
C ILE A 127 4.31 4.93 -11.27
N TYR A 128 5.64 4.93 -11.32
CA TYR A 128 6.47 5.87 -10.56
C TYR A 128 6.18 7.32 -10.95
N LYS A 129 6.04 7.61 -12.25
CA LYS A 129 5.68 8.97 -12.72
C LYS A 129 4.27 9.37 -12.30
N GLU A 130 3.33 8.44 -12.30
CA GLU A 130 1.98 8.70 -11.77
C GLU A 130 2.00 8.98 -10.27
N THR A 131 2.84 8.28 -9.52
CA THR A 131 3.09 8.56 -8.10
C THR A 131 3.61 9.99 -7.89
N GLU A 132 4.61 10.38 -8.68
CA GLU A 132 5.19 11.73 -8.66
C GLU A 132 4.14 12.79 -9.02
N ARG A 133 3.35 12.56 -10.08
CA ARG A 133 2.26 13.43 -10.52
C ARG A 133 1.26 13.67 -9.38
N VAL A 134 0.70 12.62 -8.81
CA VAL A 134 -0.30 12.74 -7.74
C VAL A 134 0.28 13.40 -6.49
N PHE A 135 1.52 13.06 -6.11
CA PHE A 135 2.17 13.69 -4.96
C PHE A 135 2.29 15.22 -5.15
N HIS A 136 2.71 15.68 -6.33
CA HIS A 136 2.85 17.10 -6.64
C HIS A 136 1.52 17.83 -6.82
N GLU A 137 0.48 17.15 -7.29
CA GLU A 137 -0.89 17.70 -7.34
C GLU A 137 -1.45 17.92 -5.93
N VAL A 138 -1.33 16.92 -5.06
CA VAL A 138 -1.89 16.94 -3.70
C VAL A 138 -1.09 17.85 -2.75
N ARG A 139 0.25 17.80 -2.84
CA ARG A 139 1.19 18.43 -1.88
C ARG A 139 0.85 18.05 -0.43
N PRO A 140 0.96 16.76 -0.06
CA PRO A 140 0.54 16.28 1.25
C PRO A 140 1.48 16.74 2.38
N ASP A 141 0.93 16.90 3.59
CA ASP A 141 1.71 17.08 4.82
C ASP A 141 2.34 15.75 5.28
N LEU A 142 1.75 14.62 4.90
CA LEU A 142 2.23 13.27 5.19
C LEU A 142 1.80 12.30 4.08
N ALA A 143 2.76 11.57 3.51
CA ALA A 143 2.48 10.43 2.64
C ALA A 143 2.50 9.11 3.45
N ILE A 144 1.55 8.22 3.19
CA ILE A 144 1.45 6.91 3.82
C ILE A 144 1.47 5.87 2.72
N ILE A 145 2.46 4.98 2.76
CA ILE A 145 2.72 4.03 1.68
C ILE A 145 2.47 2.61 2.16
N GLU A 146 1.66 1.88 1.40
CA GLU A 146 1.50 0.42 1.55
C GLU A 146 2.77 -0.28 1.02
N PRO A 147 3.37 -1.25 1.75
CA PRO A 147 4.67 -1.84 1.41
C PRO A 147 4.82 -2.45 0.00
N LEU A 148 3.77 -3.04 -0.57
CA LEU A 148 3.80 -3.60 -1.92
C LEU A 148 3.59 -2.56 -3.01
N PHE A 149 3.29 -1.30 -2.65
CA PHE A 149 3.32 -0.17 -3.58
C PHE A 149 4.76 0.36 -3.72
N THR A 150 5.63 -0.47 -4.29
CA THR A 150 7.10 -0.27 -4.30
C THR A 150 7.54 1.00 -5.03
N GLN A 151 6.76 1.47 -6.00
CA GLN A 151 6.97 2.74 -6.70
C GLN A 151 6.87 3.92 -5.73
N GLY A 152 5.89 3.91 -4.83
CA GLY A 152 5.72 4.91 -3.77
C GLY A 152 6.85 4.88 -2.75
N LEU A 153 7.30 3.68 -2.35
CA LEU A 153 8.46 3.54 -1.46
C LEU A 153 9.72 4.12 -2.09
N THR A 154 9.94 3.79 -3.36
CA THR A 154 11.09 4.27 -4.16
C THR A 154 11.05 5.79 -4.28
N PHE A 155 9.90 6.35 -4.66
CA PHE A 155 9.68 7.80 -4.75
C PHE A 155 10.00 8.48 -3.42
N CYS A 156 9.42 7.98 -2.32
CA CYS A 156 9.60 8.60 -1.01
C CYS A 156 11.05 8.53 -0.51
N HIS A 157 11.74 7.42 -0.78
CA HIS A 157 13.15 7.25 -0.43
C HIS A 157 14.04 8.28 -1.13
N TYR A 158 13.88 8.47 -2.44
CA TYR A 158 14.74 9.37 -3.22
C TYR A 158 14.36 10.85 -3.05
N GLN A 159 13.07 11.16 -2.95
CA GLN A 159 12.60 12.55 -2.84
C GLN A 159 12.67 13.12 -1.42
N ARG A 160 12.99 12.28 -0.41
CA ARG A 160 13.14 12.68 1.00
C ARG A 160 11.93 13.44 1.55
N VAL A 161 10.75 13.04 1.11
CA VAL A 161 9.47 13.61 1.58
C VAL A 161 9.17 13.13 3.01
N LYS A 162 8.15 13.71 3.66
CA LYS A 162 7.67 13.20 4.95
C LYS A 162 6.72 12.04 4.70
N TRP A 163 7.13 10.82 5.06
CA TRP A 163 6.34 9.62 4.81
C TRP A 163 6.43 8.58 5.93
N MET A 164 5.48 7.64 5.92
CA MET A 164 5.48 6.46 6.77
C MET A 164 4.94 5.23 6.01
N VAL A 165 5.24 4.04 6.52
CA VAL A 165 4.72 2.78 6.00
C VAL A 165 3.47 2.38 6.79
N LEU A 166 2.42 1.95 6.07
CA LEU A 166 1.25 1.29 6.65
C LEU A 166 1.16 -0.13 6.08
N SER A 167 1.57 -1.11 6.87
CA SER A 167 1.56 -2.51 6.43
C SER A 167 0.35 -3.28 6.98
N PRO A 168 -0.28 -4.14 6.16
CA PRO A 168 -1.25 -5.12 6.66
C PRO A 168 -0.57 -6.32 7.35
N ASN A 169 0.76 -6.43 7.28
CA ASN A 169 1.51 -7.54 7.86
C ASN A 169 1.83 -7.30 9.33
N THR A 170 2.12 -8.39 10.04
CA THR A 170 2.49 -8.32 11.46
C THR A 170 3.86 -7.67 11.64
N THR A 171 4.09 -7.06 12.80
CA THR A 171 5.39 -6.47 13.17
C THR A 171 6.54 -7.49 13.10
N LYS A 172 6.25 -8.80 13.23
CA LYS A 172 7.23 -9.87 13.10
C LYS A 172 7.99 -9.77 11.77
N GLU A 173 7.29 -9.52 10.66
CA GLU A 173 7.89 -9.46 9.32
C GLU A 173 8.96 -8.37 9.19
N PHE A 174 8.84 -7.30 9.97
CA PHE A 174 9.82 -6.21 10.01
C PHE A 174 10.91 -6.43 11.06
N ALA A 175 10.59 -7.13 12.15
CA ALA A 175 11.50 -7.31 13.27
C ALA A 175 12.45 -8.52 13.09
N VAL A 176 12.00 -9.60 12.44
CA VAL A 176 12.77 -10.85 12.27
C VAL A 176 14.11 -10.64 11.55
N PRO A 177 14.19 -9.88 10.44
CA PRO A 177 15.47 -9.65 9.76
C PRO A 177 16.48 -8.88 10.62
N LEU A 178 16.02 -8.17 11.65
CA LEU A 178 16.84 -7.36 12.53
C LEU A 178 17.35 -8.13 13.77
N GLN A 179 16.98 -9.41 13.92
CA GLN A 179 17.31 -10.17 15.12
C GLN A 179 18.79 -10.59 15.13
N PRO A 180 19.51 -10.38 16.25
CA PRO A 180 20.93 -10.70 16.35
C PRO A 180 21.17 -12.22 16.32
N ASN A 181 22.41 -12.62 16.03
CA ASN A 181 22.89 -14.00 16.13
C ASN A 181 22.05 -15.00 15.31
N LEU A 182 21.57 -14.58 14.13
CA LEU A 182 20.74 -15.38 13.23
C LEU A 182 19.49 -15.96 13.90
N ALA A 183 18.97 -15.29 14.95
CA ALA A 183 17.78 -15.73 15.68
C ALA A 183 16.55 -15.89 14.78
N ALA A 184 16.50 -15.19 13.65
CA ALA A 184 15.51 -15.39 12.59
C ALA A 184 15.35 -16.86 12.15
N LEU A 185 16.42 -17.66 12.19
CA LEU A 185 16.41 -19.04 11.68
C LEU A 185 15.86 -20.08 12.67
N TRP A 186 15.74 -19.75 13.96
CA TRP A 186 15.47 -20.76 15.00
C TRP A 186 14.58 -20.29 16.16
N LYS A 187 14.40 -18.98 16.37
CA LYS A 187 13.50 -18.45 17.42
C LYS A 187 12.11 -18.09 16.91
N TYR A 188 11.99 -17.83 15.62
CA TYR A 188 10.75 -17.35 15.02
C TYR A 188 10.23 -18.43 14.07
N PRO A 189 8.93 -18.75 14.13
CA PRO A 189 8.34 -19.59 13.11
C PRO A 189 8.45 -18.88 11.77
N MET A 190 9.04 -19.58 10.80
CA MET A 190 8.98 -19.23 9.38
C MET A 190 7.54 -19.35 8.89
#